data_AF-A0AB38BLR4-F1
#
_entry.id   AF-A0AB38BLR4-F1
#
_cell.length_a   1.000
_cell.length_b   1.000
_cell.length_c   1.000
_cell.angle_alpha   90.00
_cell.angle_beta   90.00
_cell.angle_gamma   90.00
#
_symmetry.space_group_name_H-M   'P 1'
#
loop_
_entity.id
_entity.type
_entity.pdbx_description
1 polymer ?
#
loop_
_entity_poly.entity_id
_entity_poly.type
_entity_poly.pdbx_seq_one_letter_code
_entity_poly.pdbx_strand_id
1 'polypeptide(L)' 'MKAVVVHEAGGPEKLVHQEVPLPEIREGWSLVKVMGFGINHSEIFTREG' A
#
# COMPACT_ATOMS: atom_id res chain seq x y z
N MET A 1 -4.58 -9.90 3.75
CA MET A 1 -3.15 -9.61 3.85
C MET A 1 -2.94 -8.33 4.66
N LYS A 2 -1.77 -8.17 5.30
CA LYS A 2 -1.44 -6.93 6.01
C LYS A 2 -0.96 -5.88 5.00
N ALA A 3 -1.37 -4.63 5.18
CA ALA A 3 -0.97 -3.50 4.36
C ALA A 3 -0.92 -2.22 5.19
N VAL A 4 -0.19 -1.22 4.70
CA VAL A 4 -0.28 0.16 5.17
C VAL A 4 -1.18 0.90 4.19
N VAL A 5 -2.30 1.43 4.67
CA VAL A 5 -3.33 2.08 3.85
C VAL A 5 -3.46 3.55 4.28
N VAL A 6 -3.61 4.43 3.31
CA VAL A 6 -3.89 5.86 3.51
C VAL A 6 -5.34 6.09 3.07
N HIS A 7 -6.20 6.55 3.98
CA HIS A 7 -7.62 6.83 3.69
C HIS A 7 -7.89 8.32 3.46
N GLU A 8 -7.01 9.18 3.94
CA GLU A 8 -7.09 10.63 3.85
C GLU A 8 -5.69 11.21 3.67
N ALA A 9 -5.61 12.36 2.99
CA ALA A 9 -4.33 13.01 2.75
C ALA A 9 -3.71 13.53 4.06
N GLY A 10 -2.38 13.55 4.13
CA GLY A 10 -1.67 14.14 5.27
C GLY A 10 -0.25 13.62 5.49
N GLY A 11 0.22 13.78 6.73
CA GLY A 11 1.55 13.38 7.14
C GLY A 11 1.66 11.88 7.47
N PRO A 12 2.80 11.43 8.00
CA PRO A 12 3.04 10.03 8.35
C PRO A 12 2.00 9.42 9.31
N GLU A 13 1.32 10.23 10.10
CA GLU A 13 0.23 9.81 10.99
C GLU A 13 -0.98 9.22 10.26
N LYS A 14 -1.10 9.44 8.94
CA LYS A 14 -2.16 8.86 8.10
C LYS A 14 -1.85 7.45 7.60
N LEU A 15 -0.65 6.92 7.90
CA LEU A 15 -0.27 5.55 7.55
C LEU A 15 -0.94 4.56 8.53
N VAL A 16 -1.97 3.84 8.06
CA VAL A 16 -2.71 2.87 8.88
C VAL A 16 -2.29 1.44 8.55
N HIS A 17 -1.64 0.76 9.49
CA HIS A 17 -1.34 -0.66 9.36
C HIS A 17 -2.59 -1.49 9.71
N GLN A 18 -3.12 -2.22 8.72
CA GLN A 18 -4.36 -2.98 8.85
C GLN A 18 -4.37 -4.24 7.99
N GLU A 19 -5.38 -5.08 8.20
CA GLU A 19 -5.69 -6.16 7.27
C GLU A 19 -6.60 -5.66 6.14
N VAL A 20 -6.33 -6.16 4.94
CA VAL A 20 -7.13 -5.96 3.72
C VAL A 20 -7.39 -7.32 3.06
N PRO A 21 -8.43 -7.48 2.24
CA PRO A 21 -8.65 -8.72 1.48
C PRO A 21 -7.43 -9.10 0.64
N LEU A 22 -7.17 -10.41 0.50
CA LEU A 22 -6.19 -10.88 -0.48
C LEU A 22 -6.77 -10.67 -1.89
N PRO A 23 -6.07 -10.01 -2.81
CA PRO A 23 -6.58 -9.83 -4.16
C PRO A 23 -6.67 -11.16 -4.91
N GLU A 24 -7.69 -11.29 -5.75
CA GLU A 24 -7.84 -12.43 -6.66
C GLU A 24 -6.92 -12.27 -7.88
N ILE A 25 -6.39 -13.38 -8.39
CA ILE A 25 -5.60 -13.38 -9.61
C ILE A 25 -6.49 -13.11 -10.82
N ARG A 26 -6.00 -12.25 -11.73
CA ARG A 26 -6.68 -11.91 -12.98
C ARG A 26 -5.94 -12.54 -14.16
N GLU A 27 -6.66 -12.79 -15.25
CA GLU A 27 -6.04 -13.29 -16.48
C GLU A 27 -4.92 -12.36 -16.95
N GLY A 28 -3.75 -12.93 -17.24
CA GLY A 28 -2.54 -12.17 -17.63
C GLY A 28 -1.78 -11.49 -16.49
N TRP A 29 -2.22 -11.60 -15.23
CA TRP A 29 -1.57 -10.98 -14.06
C TRP A 29 -0.92 -12.03 -13.17
N SER A 30 0.14 -11.62 -12.44
CA SER A 30 0.75 -12.42 -11.38
C SER A 30 0.38 -11.86 -10.01
N LEU A 31 -0.01 -12.73 -9.08
CA LEU A 31 -0.15 -12.38 -7.67
C LEU A 31 1.18 -12.61 -6.95
N VAL A 32 1.81 -11.53 -6.49
CA VAL A 32 3.14 -11.58 -5.86
C VAL A 32 3.03 -11.50 -4.34
N LYS A 33 3.68 -12.44 -3.63
CA LYS A 33 3.89 -12.32 -2.19
C LYS A 33 5.06 -11.38 -1.92
N VAL A 34 4.75 -10.17 -1.44
CA VAL A 34 5.77 -9.17 -1.08
C VAL A 34 6.56 -9.64 0.14
N MET A 35 7.87 -9.80 -0.03
CA MET A 35 8.80 -10.17 1.06
C MET A 35 9.55 -8.96 1.64
N GLY A 36 9.62 -7.86 0.87
CA GLY A 36 10.20 -6.58 1.25
C GLY A 36 9.79 -5.51 0.24
N PHE A 37 9.82 -4.24 0.67
CA PHE A 37 9.50 -3.09 -0.17
C PHE A 37 10.49 -1.95 0.11
N GLY A 38 10.77 -1.15 -0.92
CA GLY A 38 11.61 0.04 -0.79
C GLY A 38 10.77 1.27 -0.44
N ILE A 39 11.35 2.19 0.34
CA ILE A 39 10.75 3.49 0.64
C ILE A 39 11.15 4.48 -0.45
N ASN A 40 10.21 5.25 -0.97
CA ASN A 40 10.42 6.23 -2.03
C ASN A 40 9.94 7.61 -1.61
N HIS A 41 10.71 8.66 -1.97
CA HIS A 41 10.30 10.04 -1.70
C HIS A 41 8.95 10.37 -2.39
N SER A 42 8.65 9.75 -3.54
CA SER A 42 7.38 9.94 -4.23
C SER A 42 6.15 9.63 -3.39
N GLU A 43 6.27 8.76 -2.37
CA GLU A 43 5.17 8.37 -1.49
C GLU A 43 4.68 9.52 -0.60
N ILE A 44 5.54 10.49 -0.32
CA ILE A 44 5.16 11.69 0.45
C ILE A 44 4.14 12.50 -0.36
N PHE A 45 4.42 12.76 -1.64
CA PHE A 45 3.49 13.49 -2.51
C PHE A 45 2.19 12.71 -2.71
N THR A 46 2.26 11.40 -2.96
CA THR A 46 1.04 10.57 -3.10
C THR A 46 0.16 10.61 -1.84
N ARG A 47 0.76 10.69 -0.64
CA ARG A 47 0.01 10.76 0.62
C ARG A 47 -0.54 12.16 0.90
N GLU A 48 0.13 13.22 0.45
CA GLU A 48 -0.31 14.60 0.68
C GLU A 48 -1.40 15.07 -0.29
N GLY A 49 -1.62 14.34 -1.39
CA GLY A 49 -2.60 14.66 -2.43
C GLY A 49 -2.03 15.56 -3.53
#